data_AF-A0A352A0T6-F1
#
_entry.id   AF-A0A352A0T6-F1
#
_cell.length_a   1.000
_cell.length_b   1.000
_cell.length_c   1.000
_cell.angle_alpha   90.00
_cell.angle_beta   90.00
_cell.angle_gamma   90.00
#
_symmetry.space_group_name_H-M   'P 1'
#
loop_
_entity.id
_entity.type
_entity.pdbx_description
1 polymer ?
#
loop_
_entity_poly.entity_id
_entity_poly.type
_entity_poly.pdbx_seq_one_letter_code
_entity_poly.pdbx_strand_id
1 'polypeptide(L)'
;KKLYFVGRSSLIGPYVKGGEVKKYSYPDGEEAISSDASSDGYIYIFTKTERLLRFYKGEFSYVNVEGQKTWEKGRVIKFFNSNLYILAEDGKQLYKHKPGLNGFASKTEVFESSDTKDHTILTFGIDGGFYILKEDLTIDKIFGLPNYTKRSIRINNLPENYALDDGNIPSFFNAPNLNYLYLVLGNRVWVFEPDNKNYRDVSAIKYIGQIEFVEGKIGSITVPKDGTVIAATDTGVYTVNFEISDGKVIVR
;
A
#
# COMPACT_ATOMS: atom_id res chain seq x y z
N LYS A 1 -10.38 3.19 17.24
CA LYS A 1 -9.24 2.36 16.79
C LYS A 1 -7.96 3.07 17.19
N LYS A 2 -6.95 2.34 17.68
CA LYS A 2 -5.60 2.88 17.93
C LYS A 2 -4.86 2.93 16.60
N LEU A 3 -4.21 4.06 16.30
CA LEU A 3 -3.36 4.19 15.11
C LEU A 3 -1.90 4.02 15.49
N TYR A 4 -1.11 3.53 14.54
CA TYR A 4 0.34 3.51 14.65
C TYR A 4 0.90 4.12 13.37
N PHE A 5 1.94 4.94 13.52
CA PHE A 5 2.62 5.62 12.43
C PHE A 5 4.01 5.03 12.30
N VAL A 6 4.31 4.46 11.14
CA VAL A 6 5.63 3.91 10.82
C VAL A 6 6.47 5.04 10.25
N GLY A 7 7.42 5.54 11.05
CA GLY A 7 8.42 6.49 10.60
C GLY A 7 9.67 5.79 10.10
N ARG A 8 10.62 6.56 9.57
CA ARG A 8 11.88 6.02 9.02
C ARG A 8 12.70 5.24 10.05
N SER A 9 12.82 5.70 11.29
CA SER A 9 13.67 5.07 12.33
C SER A 9 12.90 4.64 13.58
N SER A 10 11.57 4.79 13.59
CA SER A 10 10.75 4.45 14.74
C SER A 10 9.28 4.34 14.36
N LEU A 11 8.55 3.58 15.16
CA LEU A 11 7.09 3.52 15.14
C LEU A 11 6.53 4.38 16.29
N ILE A 12 5.48 5.16 16.01
CA ILE A 12 4.81 6.02 16.99
C ILE A 12 3.39 5.52 17.20
N GLY A 13 2.99 5.32 18.46
CA GLY A 13 1.63 5.01 18.85
C GLY A 13 1.56 4.37 20.24
N PRO A 14 0.44 3.71 20.60
CA PRO A 14 -0.84 3.86 19.91
C PRO A 14 -1.34 5.31 20.00
N TYR A 15 -1.74 5.89 18.88
CA TYR A 15 -2.39 7.19 18.84
C TYR A 15 -3.90 7.05 18.96
N VAL A 16 -4.47 7.89 19.82
CA VAL A 16 -5.90 8.19 19.94
C VAL A 16 -6.00 9.71 19.98
N LYS A 17 -7.03 10.29 19.33
CA LYS A 17 -7.18 11.75 19.27
C LYS A 17 -7.14 12.38 20.67
N GLY A 18 -6.20 13.30 20.88
CA GLY A 18 -5.97 13.98 22.17
C GLY A 18 -5.21 13.16 23.22
N GLY A 19 -4.80 11.94 22.90
CA GLY A 19 -4.02 11.07 23.80
C GLY A 19 -2.51 11.20 23.59
N GLU A 20 -1.75 10.78 24.60
CA GLU A 20 -0.30 10.65 24.51
C GLU A 20 0.09 9.49 23.57
N VAL A 21 1.26 9.63 22.95
CA VAL A 21 1.85 8.60 22.08
C VAL A 21 3.17 8.13 22.65
N LYS A 22 3.51 6.87 22.40
CA LYS A 22 4.83 6.33 22.69
C LYS A 22 5.63 6.18 21.39
N LYS A 23 6.93 6.47 21.46
CA LYS A 23 7.88 6.20 20.39
C LYS A 23 8.58 4.87 20.67
N TYR A 24 8.63 4.01 19.66
CA TYR A 24 9.33 2.73 19.68
C TYR A 24 10.43 2.77 18.62
N SER A 25 11.69 2.90 19.04
CA SER A 25 12.83 2.85 18.13
C SER A 25 12.97 1.45 17.54
N TYR A 26 13.33 1.37 16.26
CA TYR A 26 13.61 0.07 15.67
C TYR A 26 14.88 -0.54 16.27
N PRO A 27 14.92 -1.88 16.50
CA PRO A 27 16.12 -2.56 16.96
C PRO A 27 17.27 -2.39 15.96
N ASP A 28 18.51 -2.57 16.42
CA ASP A 28 19.74 -2.52 15.60
C ASP A 28 19.95 -1.25 14.75
N GLY A 29 19.22 -0.16 15.03
CA GLY A 29 19.28 1.07 14.23
C GLY A 29 18.67 0.92 12.83
N GLU A 30 17.78 -0.06 12.64
CA GLU A 30 17.09 -0.30 11.37
C GLU A 30 16.35 0.95 10.88
N GLU A 31 16.19 1.04 9.56
CA GLU A 31 15.35 2.05 8.92
C GLU A 31 14.27 1.39 8.06
N ALA A 32 13.01 1.81 8.21
CA ALA A 32 11.89 1.33 7.41
C ALA A 32 11.96 1.84 5.97
N ILE A 33 11.69 0.94 5.01
CA ILE A 33 11.41 1.25 3.59
C ILE A 33 9.91 1.22 3.35
N SER A 34 9.23 0.19 3.85
CA SER A 34 7.80 -0.03 3.63
C SER A 34 7.19 -0.76 4.83
N SER A 35 5.88 -0.64 4.99
CA SER A 35 5.16 -1.34 6.05
C SER A 35 3.73 -1.65 5.63
N ASP A 36 3.18 -2.72 6.18
CA ASP A 36 1.75 -2.98 6.12
C ASP A 36 1.27 -3.66 7.40
N ALA A 37 -0.03 -3.60 7.66
CA ALA A 37 -0.64 -4.18 8.84
C ALA A 37 -1.55 -5.35 8.48
N SER A 38 -1.51 -6.39 9.30
CA SER A 38 -2.42 -7.52 9.21
C SER A 38 -3.72 -7.27 9.99
N SER A 39 -4.77 -8.04 9.69
CA SER A 39 -6.09 -7.88 10.31
C SER A 39 -6.13 -8.23 11.80
N ASP A 40 -5.20 -9.05 12.28
CA ASP A 40 -4.98 -9.38 13.70
C ASP A 40 -4.11 -8.35 14.45
N GLY A 41 -3.68 -7.28 13.76
CA GLY A 41 -3.07 -6.11 14.37
C GLY A 41 -1.55 -6.18 14.50
N TYR A 42 -0.87 -7.11 13.82
CA TYR A 42 0.57 -7.02 13.63
C TYR A 42 0.89 -5.95 12.59
N ILE A 43 1.99 -5.24 12.80
CA ILE A 43 2.55 -4.30 11.83
C ILE A 43 3.86 -4.90 11.35
N TYR A 44 3.93 -5.17 10.06
CA TYR A 44 5.14 -5.65 9.39
C TYR A 44 5.88 -4.46 8.81
N ILE A 45 7.18 -4.38 9.08
CA ILE A 45 8.04 -3.27 8.65
C ILE A 45 9.25 -3.88 7.94
N PHE A 46 9.35 -3.58 6.65
CA PHE A 46 10.47 -3.98 5.80
C PHE A 46 11.58 -2.95 5.87
N THR A 47 12.80 -3.36 6.18
CA THR A 47 13.90 -2.45 6.51
C THR A 47 14.96 -2.36 5.40
N LYS A 48 15.79 -1.31 5.46
CA LYS A 48 16.92 -1.11 4.54
C LYS A 48 17.98 -2.20 4.54
N THR A 49 18.05 -2.99 5.61
CA THR A 49 18.99 -4.12 5.70
C THR A 49 18.36 -5.43 5.23
N GLU A 50 17.23 -5.37 4.52
CA GLU A 50 16.52 -6.54 3.97
C GLU A 50 16.02 -7.49 5.06
N ARG A 51 15.59 -6.92 6.18
CA ARG A 51 15.00 -7.64 7.31
C ARG A 51 13.53 -7.25 7.45
N LEU A 52 12.74 -8.19 7.99
CA LEU A 52 11.34 -7.94 8.31
C LEU A 52 11.16 -7.88 9.82
N LEU A 53 10.78 -6.71 10.32
CA LEU A 53 10.33 -6.54 11.68
C LEU A 53 8.82 -6.78 11.76
N ARG A 54 8.39 -7.40 12.84
CA ARG A 54 6.99 -7.49 13.23
C ARG A 54 6.82 -6.80 14.56
N PHE A 55 5.87 -5.86 14.62
CA PHE A 55 5.51 -5.14 15.83
C PHE A 55 4.13 -5.57 16.32
N TYR A 56 4.02 -5.82 17.63
CA TYR A 56 2.74 -6.07 18.29
C TYR A 56 2.78 -5.59 19.73
N LYS A 57 1.77 -4.82 20.15
CA LYS A 57 1.58 -4.36 21.54
C LYS A 57 2.84 -3.79 22.22
N GLY A 58 3.73 -3.15 21.47
CA GLY A 58 4.93 -2.50 22.01
C GLY A 58 6.22 -3.27 21.90
N GLU A 59 6.20 -4.45 21.29
CA GLU A 59 7.37 -5.31 21.11
C GLU A 59 7.70 -5.50 19.63
N PHE A 60 8.99 -5.53 19.31
CA PHE A 60 9.51 -5.89 18.00
C PHE A 60 10.08 -7.31 18.03
N SER A 61 9.85 -8.07 16.96
CA SER A 61 10.50 -9.33 16.68
C SER A 61 10.94 -9.38 15.23
N TYR A 62 12.11 -9.93 14.94
CA TYR A 62 12.50 -10.26 13.56
C TYR A 62 11.70 -11.46 13.05
N VAL A 63 11.27 -11.39 11.80
CA VAL A 63 10.56 -12.47 11.11
C VAL A 63 11.47 -13.07 10.05
N ASN A 64 11.63 -14.40 10.12
CA ASN A 64 12.47 -15.14 9.20
C ASN A 64 11.70 -15.53 7.94
N VAL A 65 12.46 -15.77 6.87
CA VAL A 65 12.00 -16.40 5.63
C VAL A 65 12.75 -17.73 5.45
N GLU A 66 12.04 -18.80 5.11
CA GLU A 66 12.63 -20.13 4.97
C GLU A 66 13.70 -20.17 3.88
N GLY A 67 14.81 -20.84 4.18
CA GLY A 67 15.91 -21.06 3.25
C GLY A 67 16.80 -19.85 2.97
N GLN A 68 16.57 -18.69 3.61
CA GLN A 68 17.37 -17.49 3.39
C GLN A 68 17.65 -16.75 4.71
N LYS A 69 18.81 -16.08 4.78
CA LYS A 69 19.22 -15.31 5.97
C LYS A 69 18.59 -13.92 6.00
N THR A 70 18.40 -13.33 4.84
CA THR A 70 17.73 -12.03 4.62
C THR A 70 16.61 -12.23 3.61
N TRP A 71 15.68 -11.29 3.60
CA TRP A 71 14.64 -11.22 2.59
C TRP A 71 15.21 -10.69 1.27
N GLU A 72 14.51 -10.89 0.16
CA GLU A 72 14.92 -10.23 -1.07
C GLU A 72 14.80 -8.71 -1.00
N LYS A 73 15.62 -8.02 -1.80
CA LYS A 73 15.51 -6.58 -2.01
C LYS A 73 14.13 -6.20 -2.49
N GLY A 74 13.46 -5.33 -1.74
CA GLY A 74 12.10 -4.90 -2.00
C GLY A 74 11.89 -3.44 -1.66
N ARG A 75 10.87 -2.84 -2.28
CA ARG A 75 10.50 -1.44 -2.05
C ARG A 75 9.10 -1.23 -1.51
N VAL A 76 8.19 -2.17 -1.72
CA VAL A 76 6.82 -2.11 -1.20
C VAL A 76 6.45 -3.48 -0.64
N ILE A 77 5.89 -3.50 0.57
CA ILE A 77 5.26 -4.70 1.12
C ILE A 77 3.75 -4.50 1.26
N LYS A 78 3.00 -5.59 1.09
CA LYS A 78 1.57 -5.67 1.40
C LYS A 78 1.26 -6.97 2.10
N PHE A 79 0.34 -6.95 3.06
CA PHE A 79 -0.16 -8.13 3.74
C PHE A 79 -1.59 -8.42 3.29
N PHE A 80 -1.85 -9.64 2.81
CA PHE A 80 -3.19 -10.03 2.39
C PHE A 80 -3.43 -11.54 2.52
N ASN A 81 -4.56 -11.92 3.14
CA ASN A 81 -4.94 -13.32 3.39
C ASN A 81 -3.81 -14.15 4.00
N SER A 82 -3.16 -13.60 5.04
CA SER A 82 -2.02 -14.21 5.75
C SER A 82 -0.73 -14.33 4.94
N ASN A 83 -0.69 -13.84 3.70
CA ASN A 83 0.53 -13.83 2.90
C ASN A 83 1.18 -12.45 2.97
N LEU A 84 2.50 -12.43 2.92
CA LEU A 84 3.27 -11.22 2.66
C LEU A 84 3.62 -11.16 1.19
N TYR A 85 3.46 -9.98 0.61
CA TYR A 85 3.81 -9.69 -0.77
C TYR A 85 4.90 -8.64 -0.80
N ILE A 86 5.94 -8.86 -1.60
CA ILE A 86 7.09 -7.95 -1.72
C ILE A 86 7.28 -7.60 -3.19
N LEU A 87 7.15 -6.32 -3.51
CA LEU A 87 7.56 -5.78 -4.80
C LEU A 87 9.08 -5.61 -4.78
N ALA A 88 9.75 -6.28 -5.71
CA ALA A 88 11.20 -6.20 -5.89
C ALA A 88 11.66 -4.75 -6.06
N GLU A 89 12.87 -4.43 -5.59
CA GLU A 89 13.44 -3.07 -5.63
C GLU A 89 13.48 -2.49 -7.06
N ASP A 90 13.73 -3.34 -8.06
CA ASP A 90 13.74 -2.97 -9.48
C ASP A 90 12.35 -2.83 -10.11
N GLY A 91 11.29 -3.25 -9.39
CA GLY A 91 9.91 -3.26 -9.88
C GLY A 91 9.61 -4.27 -10.96
N LYS A 92 10.44 -5.30 -11.14
CA LYS A 92 10.27 -6.31 -12.20
C LYS A 92 9.56 -7.56 -11.74
N GLN A 93 9.40 -7.78 -10.44
CA GLN A 93 8.70 -8.95 -9.92
C GLN A 93 7.97 -8.64 -8.61
N LEU A 94 6.85 -9.33 -8.41
CA LEU A 94 6.11 -9.37 -7.16
C LEU A 94 6.23 -10.78 -6.57
N TYR A 95 6.79 -10.86 -5.37
CA TYR A 95 6.96 -12.12 -4.67
C TYR A 95 5.85 -12.32 -3.64
N LYS A 96 5.36 -13.55 -3.56
CA LYS A 96 4.44 -14.02 -2.53
C LYS A 96 5.17 -14.95 -1.56
N HIS A 97 5.00 -14.65 -0.28
CA HIS A 97 5.44 -15.47 0.83
C HIS A 97 4.23 -15.96 1.63
N LYS A 98 4.06 -17.28 1.67
CA LYS A 98 3.04 -17.93 2.51
C LYS A 98 3.54 -18.03 3.95
N PRO A 99 2.67 -18.15 4.95
CA PRO A 99 3.08 -18.52 6.30
C PRO A 99 3.92 -19.80 6.31
N GLY A 100 5.02 -19.78 7.05
CA GLY A 100 5.90 -20.93 7.29
C GLY A 100 5.99 -21.24 8.79
N LEU A 101 6.78 -22.23 9.17
CA LEU A 101 6.88 -22.67 10.57
C LEU A 101 7.47 -21.59 11.50
N ASN A 102 8.47 -20.85 11.01
CA ASN A 102 9.22 -19.84 11.78
C ASN A 102 9.12 -18.42 11.16
N GLY A 103 7.97 -18.10 10.57
CA GLY A 103 7.75 -16.84 9.87
C GLY A 103 7.07 -17.09 8.54
N PHE A 104 7.81 -16.92 7.45
CA PHE A 104 7.30 -17.12 6.10
C PHE A 104 8.10 -18.16 5.31
N ALA A 105 7.41 -18.85 4.40
CA ALA A 105 8.01 -19.76 3.45
C ALA A 105 8.82 -19.01 2.37
N SER A 106 9.60 -19.76 1.59
CA SER A 106 10.32 -19.23 0.44
C SER A 106 9.40 -18.54 -0.57
N LYS A 107 9.92 -17.54 -1.27
CA LYS A 107 9.17 -16.77 -2.26
C LYS A 107 8.63 -17.62 -3.41
N THR A 108 7.50 -17.19 -3.94
CA THR A 108 6.94 -17.62 -5.23
C THR A 108 6.64 -16.38 -6.06
N GLU A 109 6.84 -16.45 -7.36
CA GLU A 109 6.50 -15.35 -8.26
C GLU A 109 4.97 -15.25 -8.41
N VAL A 110 4.46 -14.02 -8.41
CA VAL A 110 3.03 -13.78 -8.60
C VAL A 110 2.65 -13.82 -10.08
N PHE A 111 3.53 -13.40 -10.97
CA PHE A 111 3.32 -13.40 -12.41
C PHE A 111 4.63 -13.73 -13.14
N GLU A 112 4.52 -14.08 -14.41
CA GLU A 112 5.65 -14.39 -15.27
C GLU A 112 6.53 -13.15 -15.53
N SER A 113 7.84 -13.33 -15.67
CA SER A 113 8.77 -12.23 -15.97
C SER A 113 8.53 -11.55 -17.33
N SER A 114 7.86 -12.25 -18.26
CA SER A 114 7.39 -11.70 -19.53
C SER A 114 6.42 -10.54 -19.33
N ASP A 115 5.64 -10.55 -18.24
CA ASP A 115 4.63 -9.54 -17.99
C ASP A 115 5.18 -8.17 -17.62
N THR A 116 6.43 -8.08 -17.15
CA THR A 116 7.09 -6.84 -16.69
C THR A 116 8.35 -6.52 -17.48
N LYS A 117 8.59 -7.25 -18.58
CA LYS A 117 9.80 -7.07 -19.40
C LYS A 117 9.96 -5.64 -19.90
N ASP A 118 8.86 -5.03 -20.33
CA ASP A 118 8.85 -3.72 -21.02
C ASP A 118 8.36 -2.56 -20.14
N HIS A 119 8.22 -2.77 -18.83
CA HIS A 119 7.82 -1.70 -17.91
C HIS A 119 8.26 -1.96 -16.48
N THR A 120 8.25 -0.91 -15.67
CA THR A 120 8.54 -0.99 -14.23
C THR A 120 7.28 -0.81 -13.40
N ILE A 121 7.05 -1.67 -12.41
CA ILE A 121 5.90 -1.56 -11.49
C ILE A 121 6.26 -0.60 -10.35
N LEU A 122 5.59 0.53 -10.21
CA LEU A 122 5.85 1.51 -9.14
C LEU A 122 5.30 1.06 -7.78
N THR A 123 4.07 0.53 -7.77
CA THR A 123 3.38 0.05 -6.57
C THR A 123 2.26 -0.90 -6.95
N PHE A 124 1.63 -1.51 -5.94
CA PHE A 124 0.48 -2.37 -6.12
C PHE A 124 -0.54 -2.26 -4.98
N GLY A 125 -1.79 -2.62 -5.28
CA GLY A 125 -2.89 -2.79 -4.32
C GLY A 125 -3.48 -4.19 -4.41
N ILE A 126 -4.09 -4.70 -3.32
CA ILE A 126 -4.64 -6.06 -3.27
C ILE A 126 -6.08 -6.05 -2.77
N ASP A 127 -7.00 -6.60 -3.55
CA ASP A 127 -8.41 -6.79 -3.21
C ASP A 127 -8.93 -8.22 -3.40
N GLY A 128 -8.02 -9.15 -3.68
CA GLY A 128 -8.32 -10.48 -4.21
C GLY A 128 -7.73 -10.67 -5.61
N GLY A 129 -7.51 -9.58 -6.35
CA GLY A 129 -6.52 -9.45 -7.41
C GLY A 129 -5.46 -8.42 -7.06
N PHE A 130 -4.53 -8.16 -7.97
CA PHE A 130 -3.46 -7.18 -7.86
C PHE A 130 -3.71 -6.06 -8.84
N TYR A 131 -3.90 -4.84 -8.34
CA TYR A 131 -3.74 -3.63 -9.16
C TYR A 131 -2.26 -3.29 -9.22
N ILE A 132 -1.73 -3.13 -10.42
CA ILE A 132 -0.32 -2.86 -10.69
C ILE A 132 -0.23 -1.50 -11.35
N LEU A 133 0.39 -0.53 -10.67
CA LEU A 133 0.68 0.78 -11.27
C LEU A 133 2.06 0.72 -11.93
N LYS A 134 2.12 1.08 -13.21
CA LYS A 134 3.36 1.10 -14.00
C LYS A 134 3.98 2.51 -14.04
N GLU A 135 5.22 2.60 -14.53
CA GLU A 135 5.95 3.87 -14.64
C GLU A 135 5.32 4.90 -15.59
N ASP A 136 4.53 4.43 -16.56
CA ASP A 136 3.70 5.27 -17.43
C ASP A 136 2.35 5.67 -16.80
N LEU A 137 2.17 5.40 -15.51
CA LEU A 137 0.97 5.60 -14.72
C LEU A 137 -0.28 4.85 -15.19
N THR A 138 -0.15 3.93 -16.14
CA THR A 138 -1.24 3.01 -16.49
C THR A 138 -1.33 1.90 -15.45
N ILE A 139 -2.53 1.30 -15.36
CA ILE A 139 -2.84 0.28 -14.37
C ILE A 139 -3.21 -1.01 -15.07
N ASP A 140 -2.54 -2.11 -14.70
CA ASP A 140 -2.98 -3.46 -15.05
C ASP A 140 -3.60 -4.13 -13.81
N LYS A 141 -4.57 -5.01 -14.01
CA LYS A 141 -5.10 -5.89 -12.98
C LYS A 141 -4.77 -7.34 -13.28
N ILE A 142 -4.22 -8.04 -12.29
CA ILE A 142 -3.91 -9.47 -12.33
C ILE A 142 -4.80 -10.20 -11.32
N PHE A 143 -5.48 -11.28 -11.72
CA PHE A 143 -6.32 -12.06 -10.82
C PHE A 143 -6.44 -13.52 -11.26
N GLY A 144 -6.81 -14.41 -10.34
CA GLY A 144 -7.01 -15.84 -10.64
C GLY A 144 -5.75 -16.70 -10.59
N LEU A 145 -4.79 -16.35 -9.73
CA LEU A 145 -3.56 -17.13 -9.53
C LEU A 145 -3.82 -18.62 -9.23
N PRO A 146 -2.98 -19.56 -9.71
CA PRO A 146 -1.73 -19.32 -10.46
C PRO A 146 -1.93 -19.12 -11.97
N ASN A 147 -3.05 -19.55 -12.54
CA ASN A 147 -3.38 -19.36 -13.96
C ASN A 147 -4.10 -18.03 -14.16
N TYR A 148 -3.37 -16.94 -13.92
CA TYR A 148 -3.97 -15.63 -13.83
C TYR A 148 -4.44 -15.08 -15.18
N THR A 149 -5.38 -14.16 -15.09
CA THR A 149 -5.72 -13.23 -16.16
C THR A 149 -5.10 -11.88 -15.85
N LYS A 150 -4.48 -11.27 -16.87
CA LYS A 150 -4.02 -9.88 -16.84
C LYS A 150 -4.92 -9.03 -17.73
N ARG A 151 -5.31 -7.85 -17.25
CA ARG A 151 -6.15 -6.90 -17.98
C ARG A 151 -5.66 -5.47 -17.73
N SER A 152 -5.47 -4.69 -18.78
CA SER A 152 -5.27 -3.25 -18.63
C SER A 152 -6.57 -2.56 -18.23
N ILE A 153 -6.50 -1.72 -17.22
CA ILE A 153 -7.63 -0.96 -16.68
C ILE A 153 -7.72 0.37 -17.41
N ARG A 154 -8.88 0.63 -18.04
CA ARG A 154 -9.14 1.93 -18.66
C ARG A 154 -9.40 2.98 -17.57
N ILE A 155 -8.63 4.07 -17.56
CA ILE A 155 -8.82 5.19 -16.64
C ILE A 155 -9.62 6.28 -17.38
N ASN A 156 -10.81 6.62 -16.88
CA ASN A 156 -11.67 7.63 -17.48
C ASN A 156 -11.61 8.96 -16.71
N ASN A 157 -11.80 10.08 -17.42
CA ASN A 157 -11.90 11.43 -16.88
C ASN A 157 -10.67 11.92 -16.11
N LEU A 158 -9.49 11.44 -16.47
CA LEU A 158 -8.24 11.85 -15.84
C LEU A 158 -7.91 13.31 -16.20
N PRO A 159 -7.62 14.18 -15.22
CA PRO A 159 -7.23 15.55 -15.50
C PRO A 159 -5.78 15.65 -15.97
N GLU A 160 -5.42 16.77 -16.59
CA GLU A 160 -4.08 16.99 -17.18
C GLU A 160 -2.95 17.00 -16.14
N ASN A 161 -3.27 17.29 -14.88
CA ASN A 161 -2.29 17.32 -13.79
C ASN A 161 -2.02 15.94 -13.14
N TYR A 162 -2.51 14.85 -13.75
CA TYR A 162 -2.17 13.50 -13.31
C TYR A 162 -0.78 13.11 -13.81
N ALA A 163 0.22 13.29 -12.94
CA ALA A 163 1.62 13.02 -13.25
C ALA A 163 2.35 12.47 -12.02
N LEU A 164 3.52 11.88 -12.25
CA LEU A 164 4.45 11.53 -11.19
C LEU A 164 5.08 12.82 -10.66
N ASP A 165 5.02 12.99 -9.34
CA ASP A 165 5.80 14.00 -8.64
C ASP A 165 7.15 13.39 -8.26
N ASP A 166 8.24 14.04 -8.64
CA ASP A 166 9.61 13.55 -8.40
C ASP A 166 9.86 13.26 -6.90
N GLY A 167 10.42 12.08 -6.63
CA GLY A 167 10.91 11.70 -5.31
C GLY A 167 9.92 11.00 -4.37
N ASN A 168 8.65 10.81 -4.76
CA ASN A 168 7.68 10.05 -3.96
C ASN A 168 7.28 8.73 -4.63
N ILE A 169 7.43 7.63 -3.92
CA ILE A 169 6.94 6.32 -4.38
C ILE A 169 5.41 6.32 -4.26
N PRO A 170 4.66 6.11 -5.36
CA PRO A 170 3.22 6.03 -5.30
C PRO A 170 2.74 4.96 -4.32
N SER A 171 1.57 5.16 -3.72
CA SER A 171 0.98 4.15 -2.83
C SER A 171 -0.46 3.88 -3.19
N PHE A 172 -0.80 2.60 -3.36
CA PHE A 172 -2.14 2.16 -3.73
C PHE A 172 -2.88 1.61 -2.51
N PHE A 173 -4.14 2.01 -2.36
CA PHE A 173 -5.02 1.55 -1.30
C PHE A 173 -6.41 1.26 -1.84
N ASN A 174 -7.09 0.32 -1.18
CA ASN A 174 -8.45 -0.07 -1.45
C ASN A 174 -9.16 -0.27 -0.10
N ALA A 175 -10.39 0.22 0.00
CA ALA A 175 -11.20 -0.02 1.18
C ALA A 175 -11.81 -1.43 1.12
N PRO A 176 -12.23 -2.01 2.27
CA PRO A 176 -12.80 -3.36 2.32
C PRO A 176 -14.01 -3.61 1.41
N ASN A 177 -14.82 -2.58 1.13
CA ASN A 177 -16.04 -2.72 0.32
C ASN A 177 -15.83 -2.34 -1.16
N LEU A 178 -14.61 -1.96 -1.55
CA LEU A 178 -14.23 -1.61 -2.93
C LEU A 178 -15.11 -0.57 -3.62
N ASN A 179 -15.74 0.35 -2.88
CA ASN A 179 -16.44 1.44 -3.57
C ASN A 179 -15.45 2.40 -4.22
N TYR A 180 -14.24 2.53 -3.66
CA TYR A 180 -13.20 3.39 -4.22
C TYR A 180 -11.81 2.76 -4.18
N LEU A 181 -10.99 3.13 -5.17
CA LEU A 181 -9.54 2.95 -5.17
C LEU A 181 -8.87 4.29 -4.89
N TYR A 182 -7.77 4.25 -4.15
CA TYR A 182 -7.04 5.43 -3.73
C TYR A 182 -5.60 5.29 -4.17
N LEU A 183 -5.09 6.31 -4.84
CA LEU A 183 -3.70 6.39 -5.24
C LEU A 183 -3.08 7.65 -4.66
N VAL A 184 -2.03 7.49 -3.88
CA VAL A 184 -1.19 8.62 -3.45
C VAL A 184 -0.16 8.86 -4.53
N LEU A 185 -0.21 10.03 -5.15
CA LEU A 185 0.83 10.56 -6.05
C LEU A 185 1.23 11.93 -5.53
N GLY A 186 2.51 12.08 -5.16
CA GLY A 186 3.00 13.28 -4.51
C GLY A 186 2.24 13.60 -3.24
N ASN A 187 1.73 14.83 -3.13
CA ASN A 187 0.97 15.30 -1.97
C ASN A 187 -0.56 15.21 -2.14
N ARG A 188 -1.03 14.31 -3.01
CA ARG A 188 -2.45 14.19 -3.38
C ARG A 188 -2.92 12.76 -3.24
N VAL A 189 -4.15 12.60 -2.74
CA VAL A 189 -4.86 11.33 -2.72
C VAL A 189 -5.89 11.35 -3.85
N TRP A 190 -5.59 10.66 -4.93
CA TRP A 190 -6.46 10.48 -6.08
C TRP A 190 -7.50 9.41 -5.79
N VAL A 191 -8.77 9.72 -6.03
CA VAL A 191 -9.89 8.82 -5.75
C VAL A 191 -10.50 8.38 -7.07
N PHE A 192 -10.69 7.07 -7.21
CA PHE A 192 -11.29 6.45 -8.38
C PHE A 192 -12.45 5.54 -8.00
N GLU A 193 -13.50 5.58 -8.81
CA GLU A 193 -14.64 4.66 -8.72
C GLU A 193 -14.46 3.54 -9.75
N PRO A 194 -14.44 2.25 -9.34
CA PRO A 194 -14.40 1.14 -10.28
C PRO A 194 -15.75 0.97 -11.00
N ASP A 195 -15.73 0.50 -12.24
CA ASP A 195 -16.93 0.21 -13.04
C ASP A 195 -17.76 -0.96 -12.52
N ASN A 196 -17.19 -1.79 -11.65
CA ASN A 196 -17.83 -2.93 -11.03
C ASN A 196 -17.42 -3.09 -9.56
N LYS A 197 -18.35 -3.53 -8.71
CA LYS A 197 -18.07 -3.85 -7.30
C LYS A 197 -17.43 -5.22 -7.12
N ASN A 198 -17.66 -6.15 -8.06
CA ASN A 198 -16.96 -7.42 -8.07
C ASN A 198 -15.53 -7.18 -8.58
N TYR A 199 -14.56 -7.37 -7.70
CA TYR A 199 -13.16 -7.13 -8.00
C TYR A 199 -12.66 -7.87 -9.26
N ARG A 200 -13.20 -9.05 -9.57
CA ARG A 200 -12.79 -9.83 -10.75
C ARG A 200 -13.23 -9.21 -12.07
N ASP A 201 -14.29 -8.43 -12.04
CA ASP A 201 -14.95 -7.93 -13.23
C ASP A 201 -14.52 -6.50 -13.58
N VAL A 202 -13.77 -5.83 -12.69
CA VAL A 202 -13.29 -4.46 -12.90
C VAL A 202 -12.49 -4.38 -14.21
N SER A 203 -12.92 -3.49 -15.10
CA SER A 203 -12.28 -3.28 -16.42
C SER A 203 -11.92 -1.82 -16.66
N ALA A 204 -12.58 -0.91 -15.93
CA ALA A 204 -12.32 0.51 -15.99
C ALA A 204 -12.46 1.13 -14.60
N ILE A 205 -11.79 2.25 -14.41
CA ILE A 205 -11.95 3.12 -13.24
C ILE A 205 -12.23 4.53 -13.72
N LYS A 206 -13.02 5.28 -12.96
CA LYS A 206 -13.37 6.66 -13.25
C LYS A 206 -12.75 7.56 -12.20
N TYR A 207 -11.96 8.54 -12.61
CA TYR A 207 -11.53 9.60 -11.71
C TYR A 207 -12.75 10.41 -11.22
N ILE A 208 -12.88 10.55 -9.91
CA ILE A 208 -14.00 11.28 -9.27
C ILE A 208 -13.53 12.52 -8.48
N GLY A 209 -12.24 12.63 -8.21
CA GLY A 209 -11.67 13.77 -7.50
C GLY A 209 -10.36 13.43 -6.81
N GLN A 210 -9.78 14.44 -6.17
CA GLN A 210 -8.56 14.30 -5.38
C GLN A 210 -8.69 15.06 -4.07
N ILE A 211 -8.00 14.58 -3.04
CA ILE A 211 -7.82 15.27 -1.76
C ILE A 211 -6.41 15.84 -1.76
N GLU A 212 -6.29 17.15 -1.66
CA GLU A 212 -5.01 17.86 -1.62
C GLU A 212 -4.75 18.38 -0.21
N PHE A 213 -3.58 18.08 0.32
CA PHE A 213 -3.12 18.62 1.60
C PHE A 213 -2.36 19.90 1.32
N VAL A 214 -2.97 21.04 1.68
CA VAL A 214 -2.36 22.37 1.48
C VAL A 214 -1.24 22.62 2.49
N GLU A 215 -1.41 22.09 3.71
CA GLU A 215 -0.42 22.18 4.78
C GLU A 215 0.21 20.81 5.04
N GLY A 216 1.54 20.76 4.92
CA GLY A 216 2.34 19.59 5.19
C GLY A 216 2.39 18.58 4.04
N LYS A 217 3.39 17.69 4.13
CA LYS A 217 3.64 16.61 3.17
C LYS A 217 3.09 15.30 3.72
N ILE A 218 2.29 14.59 2.93
CA ILE A 218 1.83 13.24 3.23
C ILE A 218 3.05 12.33 3.39
N GLY A 219 3.23 11.78 4.58
CA GLY A 219 4.19 10.70 4.83
C GLY A 219 3.54 9.32 4.66
N SER A 220 2.28 9.16 5.08
CA SER A 220 1.52 7.93 4.91
C SER A 220 0.03 8.18 5.02
N ILE A 221 -0.78 7.28 4.45
CA ILE A 221 -2.23 7.26 4.65
C ILE A 221 -2.73 5.87 5.04
N THR A 222 -3.94 5.82 5.59
CA THR A 222 -4.74 4.61 5.68
C THR A 222 -6.20 4.91 5.33
N VAL A 223 -6.89 3.93 4.77
CA VAL A 223 -8.30 4.01 4.36
C VAL A 223 -9.09 3.00 5.21
N PRO A 224 -9.56 3.39 6.41
CA PRO A 224 -10.25 2.47 7.31
C PRO A 224 -11.62 2.02 6.79
N LYS A 225 -12.24 2.81 5.92
CA LYS A 225 -13.49 2.55 5.22
C LYS A 225 -13.60 3.48 4.01
N ASP A 226 -14.49 3.16 3.07
CA ASP A 226 -14.81 4.06 1.97
C ASP A 226 -15.28 5.44 2.48
N GLY A 227 -14.84 6.50 1.80
CA GLY A 227 -15.15 7.87 2.20
C GLY A 227 -14.35 8.38 3.41
N THR A 228 -13.38 7.63 3.93
CA THR A 228 -12.52 8.09 5.03
C THR A 228 -11.05 7.84 4.72
N VAL A 229 -10.27 8.90 4.73
CA VAL A 229 -8.80 8.86 4.66
C VAL A 229 -8.24 9.39 5.97
N ILE A 230 -7.32 8.65 6.57
CA ILE A 230 -6.49 9.18 7.66
C ILE A 230 -5.09 9.36 7.11
N ALA A 231 -4.62 10.60 7.09
CA ALA A 231 -3.30 10.95 6.60
C ALA A 231 -2.41 11.40 7.75
N ALA A 232 -1.20 10.87 7.82
CA ALA A 232 -0.12 11.40 8.63
C ALA A 232 0.78 12.24 7.74
N THR A 233 0.90 13.52 8.08
CA THR A 233 1.80 14.47 7.44
C THR A 233 2.96 14.82 8.38
N ASP A 234 3.92 15.59 7.87
CA ASP A 234 4.95 16.23 8.70
C ASP A 234 4.40 17.29 9.68
N THR A 235 3.18 17.80 9.44
CA THR A 235 2.50 18.79 10.28
C THR A 235 1.52 18.18 11.29
N GLY A 236 1.03 16.97 11.07
CA GLY A 236 0.06 16.35 11.97
C GLY A 236 -0.64 15.11 11.42
N VAL A 237 -1.74 14.75 12.08
CA VAL A 237 -2.60 13.64 11.67
C VAL A 237 -3.99 14.17 11.39
N TYR A 238 -4.48 13.94 10.19
CA TYR A 238 -5.76 14.45 9.71
C TYR A 238 -6.68 13.28 9.37
N THR A 239 -7.93 13.37 9.82
CA THR A 239 -8.99 12.47 9.36
C THR A 239 -9.87 13.25 8.40
N VAL A 240 -9.85 12.86 7.13
CA VAL A 240 -10.66 13.45 6.07
C VAL A 240 -11.83 12.51 5.82
N ASN A 241 -13.05 13.02 6.00
CA ASN A 241 -14.24 12.34 5.54
C ASN A 241 -14.68 12.98 4.23
N PHE A 242 -15.14 12.17 3.29
CA PHE A 242 -15.73 12.64 2.07
C PHE A 242 -16.85 11.73 1.63
N GLU A 243 -17.71 12.28 0.79
CA GLU A 243 -18.71 11.53 0.06
C GLU A 243 -18.68 11.92 -1.41
N ILE A 244 -19.38 11.14 -2.24
CA ILE A 244 -19.56 11.46 -3.64
C ILE A 244 -20.94 12.04 -3.84
N SER A 245 -20.99 13.30 -4.26
CA SER A 245 -22.22 13.99 -4.69
C SER A 245 -22.02 14.47 -6.12
N ASP A 246 -22.98 14.18 -6.99
CA ASP A 246 -22.95 14.58 -8.41
C ASP A 246 -21.66 14.16 -9.14
N GLY A 247 -21.12 12.99 -8.79
CA GLY A 247 -19.91 12.42 -9.38
C GLY A 247 -18.61 13.13 -8.97
N LYS A 248 -18.63 13.92 -7.90
CA LYS A 248 -17.46 14.64 -7.36
C LYS A 248 -17.22 14.31 -5.89
N VAL A 249 -15.96 14.35 -5.49
CA VAL A 249 -15.56 14.27 -4.07
C VAL A 249 -15.97 15.55 -3.33
N ILE A 250 -16.74 15.41 -2.25
CA ILE A 250 -17.12 16.48 -1.32
C ILE A 250 -16.54 16.15 0.05
N VAL A 251 -15.57 16.95 0.51
CA VAL A 251 -14.96 16.81 1.85
C VAL A 251 -15.94 17.34 2.92
N ARG A 252 -16.03 16.64 4.06
CA ARG A 252 -16.92 16.91 5.19
C ARG A 252 -16.14 17.09 6.49
#